data_AF-A0A4R7DK73-F1
#
_entry.id   AF-A0A4R7DK73-F1
#
_cell.length_a   1.000
_cell.length_b   1.000
_cell.length_c   1.000
_cell.angle_alpha   90.00
_cell.angle_beta   90.00
_cell.angle_gamma   90.00
#
_symmetry.space_group_name_H-M   'P 1'
#
loop_
_entity.id
_entity.type
_entity.pdbx_description
1 polymer ?
#
loop_
_entity_poly.entity_id
_entity_poly.type
_entity_poly.pdbx_seq_one_letter_code
_entity_poly.pdbx_strand_id
1 'polypeptide(L)'
;MKIRVGHGYDVHRWGSDKPLILGGVEIEHHQGLVAHSDGDVVLHAVTDAVLGALALGDIGQHFPDTDERYAGADSTELLSHAVSLCQEKEFKTGNIDVTIVAQAPKMAPHIDDMRASIAQCLKTCIDNVNVKATTTEKLGFVGREEGIACHAVVLMESF
;
A
#
# COMPACT_ATOMS: atom_id res chain seq x y z
N MET A 1 -7.10 6.32 25.91
CA MET A 1 -6.75 5.68 24.64
C MET A 1 -7.66 6.25 23.56
N LYS A 2 -7.11 7.00 22.61
CA LYS A 2 -7.85 7.56 21.47
C LYS A 2 -7.66 6.64 20.27
N ILE A 3 -8.75 6.28 19.61
CA ILE A 3 -8.75 5.43 18.41
C ILE A 3 -9.07 6.30 17.20
N ARG A 4 -8.39 6.04 16.09
CA ARG A 4 -8.62 6.66 14.79
C ARG A 4 -8.63 5.59 13.71
N VAL A 5 -9.41 5.81 12.66
CA VAL A 5 -9.49 4.91 11.50
C VAL A 5 -9.10 5.70 10.27
N GLY A 6 -8.32 5.07 9.41
CA GLY A 6 -8.01 5.59 8.08
C GLY A 6 -8.36 4.56 7.02
N HIS A 7 -8.76 5.05 5.85
CA HIS A 7 -8.97 4.26 4.66
C HIS A 7 -8.11 4.83 3.55
N GLY A 8 -7.43 3.97 2.83
CA GLY A 8 -6.66 4.31 1.65
C GLY A 8 -7.11 3.48 0.46
N TYR A 9 -7.03 4.09 -0.71
CA TYR A 9 -7.32 3.45 -1.98
C TYR A 9 -6.28 3.89 -2.99
N ASP A 10 -5.77 2.96 -3.76
CA ASP A 10 -4.90 3.27 -4.88
C ASP A 10 -5.14 2.34 -6.07
N VAL A 11 -4.79 2.80 -7.27
CA VAL A 11 -4.91 2.04 -8.51
C VAL A 11 -3.82 2.41 -9.48
N HIS A 12 -3.15 1.40 -10.02
CA HIS A 12 -2.16 1.58 -11.08
C HIS A 12 -2.53 0.75 -12.30
N ARG A 13 -2.26 1.34 -13.48
CA ARG A 13 -2.44 0.65 -14.76
C ARG A 13 -1.25 -0.26 -15.06
N TRP A 14 -1.51 -1.36 -15.75
CA TRP A 14 -0.44 -2.11 -16.42
C TRP A 14 0.18 -1.26 -17.54
N GLY A 15 1.46 -1.48 -17.82
CA GLY A 15 2.14 -0.74 -18.88
C GLY A 15 3.65 -0.58 -18.73
N SER A 16 4.23 -0.99 -17.60
CA SER A 16 5.64 -0.71 -17.29
C SER A 16 6.54 -1.90 -17.61
N ASP A 17 7.76 -1.60 -18.07
CA ASP A 17 8.84 -2.58 -18.21
C ASP A 17 9.62 -2.79 -16.89
N LYS A 18 9.25 -2.06 -15.83
CA LYS A 18 9.77 -2.27 -14.48
C LYS A 18 9.21 -3.57 -13.87
N PRO A 19 9.88 -4.16 -12.86
CA PRO A 19 9.32 -5.27 -12.09
C PRO A 19 7.96 -4.94 -11.49
N LEU A 20 7.11 -5.96 -11.31
CA LEU A 20 5.89 -5.82 -10.52
C LEU A 20 6.25 -5.91 -9.05
N ILE A 21 6.06 -4.82 -8.31
CA ILE A 21 6.25 -4.78 -6.86
C ILE A 21 4.89 -4.56 -6.21
N LEU A 22 4.56 -5.41 -5.24
CA LEU A 22 3.32 -5.33 -4.47
C LEU A 22 3.61 -5.63 -3.00
N GLY A 23 3.28 -4.72 -2.10
CA GLY A 23 3.52 -4.86 -0.66
C GLY A 23 5.00 -4.98 -0.29
N GLY A 24 5.90 -4.38 -1.05
CA GLY A 24 7.36 -4.48 -0.94
C GLY A 24 7.93 -5.80 -1.45
N VAL A 25 7.13 -6.60 -2.16
CA VAL A 25 7.53 -7.91 -2.71
C VAL A 25 7.57 -7.84 -4.22
N GLU A 26 8.71 -8.19 -4.81
CA GLU A 26 8.82 -8.37 -6.26
C GLU A 26 8.12 -9.68 -6.67
N ILE A 27 7.22 -9.60 -7.65
CA ILE A 27 6.44 -10.71 -8.15
C ILE A 27 6.77 -10.96 -9.60
N GLU A 28 7.12 -12.20 -9.94
CA GLU A 28 7.38 -12.59 -11.31
C GLU A 28 6.12 -12.40 -12.16
N HIS A 29 6.19 -11.44 -13.07
CA HIS A 29 5.14 -11.18 -14.03
C HIS A 29 5.72 -10.61 -15.33
N HIS A 30 4.97 -10.74 -16.42
CA HIS A 30 5.40 -10.30 -17.74
C HIS A 30 5.38 -8.77 -17.91
N GLN A 31 4.78 -8.05 -16.96
CA GLN A 31 4.62 -6.60 -17.00
C GLN A 31 4.51 -6.04 -15.58
N GLY A 32 5.01 -4.82 -15.37
CA GLY A 32 4.85 -4.06 -14.13
C GLY A 32 3.79 -2.94 -14.24
N LEU A 33 3.62 -2.23 -13.13
CA LEU A 33 2.66 -1.13 -12.99
C LEU A 33 3.30 0.21 -13.39
N VAL A 34 2.51 1.07 -14.04
CA VAL A 34 2.96 2.41 -14.46
C VAL A 34 2.88 3.35 -13.26
N ALA A 35 4.04 3.87 -12.85
CA ALA A 35 4.17 4.86 -11.78
C ALA A 35 5.46 5.68 -11.89
N HIS A 36 5.44 6.86 -11.26
CA HIS A 36 6.64 7.66 -11.03
C HIS A 36 7.59 6.99 -10.02
N SER A 37 7.04 6.36 -8.98
CA SER A 37 7.75 5.51 -7.99
C SER A 37 8.03 4.11 -8.54
N ASP A 38 8.24 3.14 -7.64
CA ASP A 38 8.30 1.70 -7.93
C ASP A 38 6.94 1.09 -8.37
N GLY A 39 5.83 1.81 -8.17
CA GLY A 39 4.49 1.40 -8.59
C GLY A 39 3.77 0.45 -7.63
N ASP A 40 4.20 0.39 -6.37
CA ASP A 40 3.57 -0.43 -5.36
C ASP A 40 2.22 0.14 -4.88
N VAL A 41 1.17 -0.24 -5.61
CA VAL A 41 -0.23 0.11 -5.30
C VAL A 41 -0.67 -0.33 -3.90
N VAL A 42 -0.04 -1.35 -3.32
CA VAL A 42 -0.39 -1.85 -1.98
C VAL A 42 0.12 -0.90 -0.93
N LEU A 43 1.41 -0.56 -0.99
CA LEU A 43 2.04 0.33 -0.02
C LEU A 43 1.54 1.76 -0.15
N HIS A 44 1.17 2.22 -1.34
CA HIS A 44 0.50 3.50 -1.52
C HIS A 44 -0.86 3.55 -0.79
N ALA A 45 -1.73 2.55 -1.00
CA ALA A 45 -3.01 2.49 -0.31
C ALA A 45 -2.83 2.40 1.23
N VAL A 46 -1.84 1.66 1.71
CA VAL A 46 -1.51 1.59 3.15
C VAL A 46 -1.03 2.95 3.67
N THR A 47 -0.16 3.64 2.92
CA THR A 47 0.37 4.96 3.28
C THR A 47 -0.76 5.98 3.40
N ASP A 48 -1.68 6.01 2.45
CA ASP A 48 -2.82 6.93 2.45
C ASP A 48 -3.78 6.64 3.62
N ALA A 49 -4.00 5.36 3.95
CA ALA A 49 -4.76 4.98 5.14
C ALA A 49 -4.10 5.50 6.43
N VAL A 50 -2.77 5.36 6.57
CA VAL A 50 -2.01 5.82 7.74
C VAL A 50 -2.08 7.35 7.89
N LEU A 51 -1.81 8.09 6.81
CA LEU A 51 -1.90 9.56 6.80
C LEU A 51 -3.33 10.03 7.11
N GLY A 52 -4.32 9.41 6.45
CA GLY A 52 -5.74 9.72 6.62
C GLY A 52 -6.23 9.50 8.06
N ALA A 53 -5.79 8.43 8.73
CA ALA A 53 -6.18 8.15 10.11
C ALA A 53 -5.85 9.33 11.05
N LEU A 54 -4.73 10.01 10.83
CA LEU A 54 -4.29 11.14 11.67
C LEU A 54 -4.65 12.52 11.10
N ALA A 55 -5.45 12.58 10.04
CA ALA A 55 -5.79 13.82 9.33
C ALA A 55 -4.54 14.58 8.85
N LEU A 56 -3.57 13.84 8.30
CA LEU A 56 -2.33 14.38 7.75
C LEU A 56 -2.40 14.69 6.25
N GLY A 57 -3.58 14.62 5.64
CA GLY A 57 -3.73 14.72 4.19
C GLY A 57 -3.57 13.37 3.52
N ASP A 58 -2.94 13.37 2.35
CA ASP A 58 -2.81 12.23 1.44
C ASP A 58 -1.36 12.06 0.95
N ILE A 59 -1.08 10.93 0.31
CA ILE A 59 0.27 10.62 -0.20
C ILE A 59 0.84 11.70 -1.12
N GLY A 60 0.02 12.32 -1.98
CA GLY A 60 0.46 13.31 -2.97
C GLY A 60 0.87 14.65 -2.35
N GLN A 61 0.34 14.98 -1.18
CA GLN A 61 0.77 16.16 -0.40
C GLN A 61 2.14 15.97 0.23
N HIS A 62 2.51 14.75 0.62
CA HIS A 62 3.80 14.45 1.24
C HIS A 62 4.88 14.09 0.22
N PHE A 63 4.48 13.44 -0.88
CA PHE A 63 5.37 12.90 -1.91
C PHE A 63 4.85 13.25 -3.31
N PRO A 64 4.91 14.53 -3.71
CA PRO A 64 4.38 14.96 -5.01
C PRO A 64 5.19 14.40 -6.18
N ASP A 65 4.50 13.86 -7.19
CA ASP A 65 5.08 13.28 -8.42
C ASP A 65 5.95 14.27 -9.25
N THR A 66 5.85 15.57 -8.98
CA THR A 66 6.66 16.61 -9.64
C THR A 66 8.04 16.80 -9.02
N ASP A 67 8.29 16.20 -7.86
CA ASP A 67 9.56 16.33 -7.16
C ASP A 67 10.52 15.21 -7.58
N GLU A 68 11.61 15.58 -8.24
CA GLU A 68 12.62 14.64 -8.73
C GLU A 68 13.23 13.77 -7.60
N ARG A 69 13.16 14.23 -6.33
CA ARG A 69 13.64 13.45 -5.18
C ARG A 69 12.88 12.14 -4.98
N TYR A 70 11.64 12.04 -5.48
CA TYR A 70 10.81 10.85 -5.34
C TYR A 70 10.71 10.02 -6.64
N ALA A 71 11.42 10.44 -7.70
CA ALA A 71 11.47 9.67 -8.94
C ALA A 71 12.14 8.31 -8.69
N GLY A 72 11.39 7.22 -8.90
CA GLY A 72 11.88 5.87 -8.60
C GLY A 72 12.04 5.57 -7.11
N ALA A 73 11.36 6.33 -6.23
CA ALA A 73 11.37 6.07 -4.80
C ALA A 73 10.82 4.67 -4.47
N ASP A 74 11.38 4.08 -3.42
CA ASP A 74 10.92 2.85 -2.80
C ASP A 74 9.71 3.16 -1.91
N SER A 75 8.58 2.52 -2.20
CA SER A 75 7.33 2.75 -1.48
C SER A 75 7.39 2.34 0.00
N THR A 76 8.34 1.47 0.39
CA THR A 76 8.59 1.14 1.80
C THR A 76 9.18 2.33 2.57
N GLU A 77 9.98 3.17 1.91
CA GLU A 77 10.51 4.41 2.51
C GLU A 77 9.41 5.45 2.69
N LEU A 78 8.52 5.59 1.70
CA LEU A 78 7.35 6.49 1.77
C LEU A 78 6.44 6.11 2.95
N LEU A 79 6.11 4.82 3.07
CA LEU A 79 5.30 4.31 4.19
C LEU A 79 6.02 4.52 5.53
N SER A 80 7.32 4.23 5.60
CA SER A 80 8.12 4.43 6.82
C SER A 80 8.14 5.90 7.25
N HIS A 81 8.19 6.83 6.30
CA HIS A 81 8.06 8.26 6.57
C HIS A 81 6.68 8.60 7.14
N ALA A 82 5.59 8.16 6.51
CA ALA A 82 4.23 8.37 7.03
C ALA A 82 4.03 7.81 8.46
N VAL A 83 4.62 6.66 8.76
CA VAL A 83 4.62 6.07 10.11
C VAL A 83 5.38 6.95 11.10
N SER A 84 6.51 7.53 10.72
CA SER A 84 7.26 8.45 11.59
C SER A 84 6.45 9.70 11.98
N LEU A 85 5.74 10.32 11.02
CA LEU A 85 4.81 11.42 11.27
C LEU A 85 3.68 11.05 12.23
N CYS A 86 3.24 9.78 12.20
CA CYS A 86 2.25 9.27 13.14
C CYS A 86 2.81 9.09 14.55
N GLN A 87 4.05 8.60 14.66
CA GLN A 87 4.74 8.44 15.93
C GLN A 87 5.01 9.80 16.60
N GLU A 88 5.32 10.85 15.83
CA GLU A 88 5.44 12.23 16.34
C GLU A 88 4.14 12.76 16.96
N LYS A 89 2.99 12.18 16.60
CA LYS A 89 1.68 12.48 17.18
C LYS A 89 1.27 11.52 18.28
N GLU A 90 2.19 10.66 18.75
CA GLU A 90 1.97 9.68 19.81
C GLU A 90 0.93 8.61 19.44
N PHE A 91 0.86 8.24 18.14
CA PHE A 91 0.02 7.15 17.63
C PHE A 91 0.84 6.00 17.09
N LYS A 92 0.33 4.77 17.30
CA LYS A 92 0.86 3.52 16.73
C LYS A 92 -0.24 2.74 16.03
N THR A 93 0.17 1.81 15.18
CA THR A 93 -0.73 0.88 14.49
C THR A 93 -1.33 -0.12 15.48
N GLY A 94 -2.66 -0.12 15.58
CA GLY A 94 -3.41 -1.18 16.26
C GLY A 94 -3.52 -2.40 15.36
N ASN A 95 -4.21 -2.27 14.22
CA ASN A 95 -4.24 -3.29 13.17
C ASN A 95 -4.48 -2.67 11.78
N ILE A 96 -4.19 -3.44 10.74
CA ILE A 96 -4.48 -3.10 9.35
C ILE A 96 -5.05 -4.29 8.59
N ASP A 97 -5.97 -3.99 7.68
CA ASP A 97 -6.54 -4.95 6.75
C ASP A 97 -6.49 -4.41 5.32
N VAL A 98 -5.89 -5.19 4.42
CA VAL A 98 -5.62 -4.80 3.03
C VAL A 98 -6.35 -5.74 2.08
N THR A 99 -6.86 -5.20 0.96
CA THR A 99 -7.52 -5.97 -0.10
C THR A 99 -6.93 -5.60 -1.44
N ILE A 100 -6.19 -6.52 -2.04
CA ILE A 100 -5.68 -6.42 -3.40
C ILE A 100 -6.77 -6.90 -4.36
N VAL A 101 -7.11 -6.08 -5.33
CA VAL A 101 -8.11 -6.38 -6.36
C VAL A 101 -7.36 -6.53 -7.69
N ALA A 102 -7.13 -7.78 -8.09
CA ALA A 102 -6.34 -8.13 -9.27
C ALA A 102 -6.89 -9.38 -9.96
N GLN A 103 -6.90 -9.39 -11.29
CA GLN A 103 -7.28 -10.56 -12.08
C GLN A 103 -6.11 -11.54 -12.25
N ALA A 104 -4.89 -11.02 -12.27
CA ALA A 104 -3.61 -11.73 -12.29
C ALA A 104 -2.50 -10.81 -11.71
N PRO A 105 -1.35 -11.35 -11.27
CA PRO A 105 -1.04 -12.77 -11.06
C PRO A 105 -1.74 -13.36 -9.82
N LYS A 106 -1.47 -14.64 -9.50
CA LYS A 106 -1.97 -15.26 -8.27
C LYS A 106 -1.26 -14.65 -7.06
N MET A 107 -2.01 -14.00 -6.18
CA MET A 107 -1.44 -13.33 -5.01
C MET A 107 -1.09 -14.30 -3.86
N ALA A 108 -1.81 -15.40 -3.71
CA ALA A 108 -1.70 -16.31 -2.57
C ALA A 108 -0.26 -16.73 -2.19
N PRO A 109 0.66 -17.04 -3.14
CA PRO A 109 2.04 -17.39 -2.81
C PRO A 109 2.87 -16.27 -2.17
N HIS A 110 2.42 -15.02 -2.29
CA HIS A 110 3.18 -13.82 -1.90
C HIS A 110 2.58 -13.09 -0.69
N ILE A 111 1.40 -13.50 -0.22
CA ILE A 111 0.66 -12.79 0.83
C ILE A 111 1.44 -12.70 2.14
N ASP A 112 2.08 -13.78 2.58
CA ASP A 112 2.81 -13.76 3.85
C ASP A 112 4.04 -12.87 3.81
N ASP A 113 4.73 -12.79 2.67
CA ASP A 113 5.86 -11.87 2.47
C ASP A 113 5.38 -10.40 2.48
N MET A 114 4.25 -10.11 1.83
CA MET A 114 3.62 -8.77 1.89
C MET A 114 3.24 -8.39 3.31
N ARG A 115 2.65 -9.33 4.08
CA ARG A 115 2.30 -9.10 5.49
C ARG A 115 3.54 -8.79 6.32
N ALA A 116 4.63 -9.52 6.12
CA ALA A 116 5.88 -9.30 6.84
C ALA A 116 6.48 -7.92 6.51
N SER A 117 6.53 -7.55 5.23
CA SER A 117 7.00 -6.25 4.75
C SER A 117 6.18 -5.09 5.34
N ILE A 118 4.84 -5.17 5.24
CA ILE A 118 3.94 -4.15 5.82
C ILE A 118 4.11 -4.07 7.34
N ALA A 119 4.20 -5.20 8.04
CA ALA A 119 4.41 -5.22 9.49
C ALA A 119 5.71 -4.53 9.90
N GLN A 120 6.78 -4.74 9.13
CA GLN A 120 8.08 -4.09 9.34
C GLN A 120 7.97 -2.57 9.16
N CYS A 121 7.38 -2.09 8.06
CA CYS A 121 7.18 -0.66 7.83
C CYS A 121 6.32 0.00 8.93
N LEU A 122 5.22 -0.66 9.32
CA LEU A 122 4.30 -0.19 10.35
C LEU A 122 4.83 -0.35 11.78
N LYS A 123 6.00 -0.99 11.97
CA LYS A 123 6.62 -1.28 13.26
C LYS A 123 5.66 -1.99 14.23
N THR A 124 4.95 -3.00 13.73
CA THR A 124 3.94 -3.75 14.49
C THR A 124 4.12 -5.28 14.34
N CYS A 125 3.38 -6.06 15.13
CA CYS A 125 3.36 -7.51 15.01
C CYS A 125 2.67 -7.94 13.71
N ILE A 126 3.14 -9.01 13.07
CA ILE A 126 2.50 -9.58 11.87
C ILE A 126 1.05 -10.02 12.12
N ASP A 127 0.69 -10.36 13.37
CA ASP A 127 -0.69 -10.70 13.76
C ASP A 127 -1.65 -9.50 13.67
N ASN A 128 -1.11 -8.28 13.61
CA ASN A 128 -1.88 -7.05 13.41
C ASN A 128 -2.04 -6.70 11.92
N VAL A 129 -1.48 -7.49 11.00
CA VAL A 129 -1.46 -7.22 9.56
C VAL A 129 -2.14 -8.34 8.80
N ASN A 130 -3.19 -7.99 8.07
CA ASN A 130 -3.87 -8.89 7.15
C ASN A 130 -3.82 -8.35 5.72
N VAL A 131 -3.55 -9.25 4.77
CA VAL A 131 -3.59 -8.95 3.33
C VAL A 131 -4.45 -10.00 2.66
N LYS A 132 -5.49 -9.55 1.96
CA LYS A 132 -6.44 -10.37 1.20
C LYS A 132 -6.26 -10.06 -0.27
N ALA A 133 -6.60 -11.01 -1.13
CA ALA A 133 -6.71 -10.78 -2.56
C ALA A 133 -8.04 -11.29 -3.10
N THR A 134 -8.61 -10.58 -4.06
CA THR A 134 -9.81 -10.99 -4.80
C THR A 134 -9.69 -10.61 -6.27
N THR A 135 -10.41 -11.33 -7.11
CA THR A 135 -10.68 -10.88 -8.48
C THR A 135 -11.97 -10.06 -8.50
N THR A 136 -12.27 -9.41 -9.63
CA THR A 136 -13.57 -8.78 -9.88
C THR A 136 -14.46 -9.64 -10.80
N GLU A 137 -14.20 -10.95 -10.88
CA GLU A 137 -14.97 -11.88 -11.72
C GLU A 137 -15.08 -11.39 -13.18
N LYS A 138 -13.97 -10.89 -13.74
CA LYS A 138 -13.88 -10.31 -15.10
C LYS A 138 -14.74 -9.06 -15.33
N LEU A 139 -15.22 -8.41 -14.27
CA LEU A 139 -15.97 -7.15 -14.35
C LEU A 139 -15.07 -5.93 -14.16
N GLY A 140 -15.37 -4.85 -14.87
CA GLY A 140 -14.65 -3.57 -14.73
C GLY A 140 -13.21 -3.59 -15.25
N PHE A 141 -12.46 -2.53 -14.96
CA PHE A 141 -11.08 -2.37 -15.46
C PHE A 141 -10.12 -3.42 -14.90
N VAL A 142 -10.26 -3.79 -13.63
CA VAL A 142 -9.47 -4.88 -13.05
C VAL A 142 -9.78 -6.20 -13.76
N GLY A 143 -11.06 -6.48 -14.01
CA GLY A 143 -11.49 -7.72 -14.66
C GLY A 143 -11.10 -7.82 -16.13
N ARG A 144 -10.85 -6.67 -16.79
CA ARG A 144 -10.26 -6.58 -18.13
C ARG A 144 -8.73 -6.53 -18.12
N GLU A 145 -8.11 -6.73 -16.96
CA GLU A 145 -6.65 -6.71 -16.81
C GLU A 145 -6.03 -5.37 -17.27
N GLU A 146 -6.70 -4.25 -16.96
CA GLU A 146 -6.19 -2.90 -17.28
C GLU A 146 -5.31 -2.34 -16.15
N GLY A 147 -5.40 -2.90 -14.95
CA GLY A 147 -4.61 -2.51 -13.78
C GLY A 147 -4.93 -3.33 -12.53
N ILE A 148 -4.26 -2.97 -11.43
CA ILE A 148 -4.51 -3.48 -10.08
C ILE A 148 -5.01 -2.33 -9.22
N ALA A 149 -6.03 -2.60 -8.41
CA ALA A 149 -6.48 -1.67 -7.37
C ALA A 149 -6.21 -2.26 -5.99
N CYS A 150 -6.04 -1.40 -4.99
CA CYS A 150 -5.84 -1.80 -3.60
C CYS A 150 -6.68 -0.94 -2.67
N HIS A 151 -7.22 -1.57 -1.63
CA HIS A 151 -7.85 -0.90 -0.50
C HIS A 151 -7.11 -1.25 0.78
N ALA A 152 -6.95 -0.29 1.68
CA ALA A 152 -6.43 -0.52 3.03
C ALA A 152 -7.31 0.18 4.06
N VAL A 153 -7.55 -0.48 5.20
CA VAL A 153 -8.18 0.13 6.37
C VAL A 153 -7.26 -0.09 7.57
N VAL A 154 -6.88 0.99 8.23
CA VAL A 154 -5.99 0.96 9.39
C VAL A 154 -6.70 1.53 10.62
N LEU A 155 -6.47 0.90 11.76
CA LEU A 155 -6.85 1.39 13.06
C LEU A 155 -5.59 1.83 13.81
N MET A 156 -5.54 3.10 14.21
CA MET A 156 -4.45 3.71 14.96
C MET A 156 -4.90 3.98 16.40
N GLU A 157 -4.02 3.74 17.37
CA GLU A 157 -4.26 4.01 18.78
C GLU A 157 -3.16 4.88 19.40
N SER A 158 -3.54 5.77 20.33
CA SER A 158 -2.59 6.59 21.08
C SER A 158 -1.83 5.76 22.12
N PHE A 159 -0.53 5.99 22.32
CA PHE A 159 0.28 5.36 23.37
C PHE A 159 0.87 6.34 24.37
#